data_AF-A0A2H0QAW2-F1
#
_entry.id   AF-A0A2H0QAW2-F1
#
_cell.length_a   1.000
_cell.length_b   1.000
_cell.length_c   1.000
_cell.angle_alpha   90.00
_cell.angle_beta   90.00
_cell.angle_gamma   90.00
#
_symmetry.space_group_name_H-M   'P 1'
#
loop_
_entity.id
_entity.type
_entity.pdbx_description
1 polymer ?
#
loop_
_entity_poly.entity_id
_entity_poly.type
_entity_poly.pdbx_seq_one_letter_code
_entity_poly.pdbx_strand_id
1 'polypeptide(L)'
;MKLFLLLPFILIFQAFAGPTIVGNGDDGSDLENYKPLQSKKILSAHAEALTILKRLNVQGISHLGSLIPELENTKMYMVESNISAERMQELGAFHSGSNKLIYARTIARPYATTRFFPAAEKLDSNQLIALHIHEALHRSLPEAFREDEKVVSEITLAIVSPLASHDQVKEVTRKKIDDYTGQYKGNFKDHTSFVTLSYKGIVGVQKTGTFSPQTRSYQLSNRIYPFDNNWSLLGLGVDLDYAKNERRTTLGTLGLFLSIDLFTLRGFDISFFSKWNRALSDTQDFTNYMISRDSFHTGVTFKKKRGSLLSENLISYTWQRKDKRTLNAQSYEFDLGSITNLKSQLLYQRNNKYFGGFIDLHLIGATDVKVEAKTSRSSVLALGPVFEHHFDELSYQIYYHYVVDSLSKGSTVSINDQLIGVQSRNHLGLSLKYKF
;
A
#
# COMPACT_ATOMS: atom_id res chain seq x y z
N MET A 1 -24.07 -48.68 -20.55
CA MET A 1 -24.74 -47.38 -20.36
C MET A 1 -23.92 -46.35 -21.12
N LYS A 2 -24.48 -45.83 -22.22
CA LYS A 2 -23.83 -44.87 -23.14
C LYS A 2 -23.94 -43.46 -22.56
N LEU A 3 -22.84 -42.72 -22.49
CA LEU A 3 -22.91 -41.26 -22.55
C LEU A 3 -21.73 -40.74 -23.37
N PHE A 4 -22.04 -40.44 -24.63
CA PHE A 4 -21.27 -39.62 -25.54
C PHE A 4 -21.14 -38.22 -24.93
N LEU A 5 -19.91 -37.71 -24.79
CA LEU A 5 -19.68 -36.27 -24.73
C LEU A 5 -18.64 -35.93 -25.79
N LEU A 6 -19.15 -35.47 -26.93
CA LEU A 6 -18.41 -34.84 -28.02
C LEU A 6 -17.78 -33.55 -27.50
N LEU A 7 -16.46 -33.54 -27.35
CA LEU A 7 -15.68 -32.31 -27.17
C LEU A 7 -15.42 -31.72 -28.56
N PRO A 8 -15.81 -30.47 -28.86
CA PRO A 8 -15.48 -29.87 -30.13
C PRO A 8 -13.99 -29.53 -30.15
N PHE A 9 -13.34 -30.04 -31.19
CA PHE A 9 -11.98 -29.71 -31.61
C PHE A 9 -11.97 -28.23 -32.04
N ILE A 10 -11.64 -27.31 -31.13
CA ILE A 10 -11.36 -25.92 -31.50
C ILE A 10 -9.93 -25.87 -32.03
N LEU A 11 -9.82 -25.99 -33.36
CA LEU A 11 -8.63 -25.62 -34.11
C LEU A 11 -8.45 -24.10 -34.00
N ILE A 12 -7.68 -23.67 -33.00
CA ILE A 12 -7.18 -22.30 -32.91
C ILE A 12 -6.11 -22.16 -33.99
N PHE A 13 -6.49 -21.63 -35.16
CA PHE A 13 -5.53 -21.01 -36.06
C PHE A 13 -4.95 -19.79 -35.35
N GLN A 14 -3.81 -19.95 -34.70
CA GLN A 14 -2.99 -18.81 -34.27
C GLN A 14 -2.49 -18.12 -35.53
N ALA A 15 -3.14 -17.00 -35.89
CA ALA A 15 -2.54 -16.06 -36.82
C ALA A 15 -1.23 -15.57 -36.18
N PHE A 16 -0.11 -16.00 -36.76
CA PHE A 16 1.24 -15.60 -36.38
C PHE A 16 1.45 -14.11 -36.67
N ALA A 17 1.02 -13.25 -35.76
CA ALA A 17 1.61 -11.92 -35.61
C ALA A 17 2.78 -12.09 -34.62
N GLY A 18 3.98 -12.37 -35.15
CA GLY A 18 5.20 -12.41 -34.34
C GLY A 18 5.46 -11.05 -33.67
N PRO A 19 6.15 -11.01 -32.53
CA PRO A 19 6.45 -9.76 -31.84
C PRO A 19 7.23 -8.81 -32.74
N THR A 20 6.70 -7.61 -32.92
CA THR A 20 7.42 -6.48 -33.53
C THR A 20 8.51 -6.07 -32.54
N ILE A 21 9.79 -6.17 -32.93
CA ILE A 21 10.91 -5.90 -32.02
C ILE A 21 11.32 -4.43 -32.16
N VAL A 22 11.38 -3.70 -31.05
CA VAL A 22 11.84 -2.30 -31.00
C VAL A 22 13.12 -2.21 -30.16
N GLY A 23 14.10 -1.44 -30.63
CA GLY A 23 15.41 -1.29 -29.96
C GLY A 23 15.53 0.04 -29.21
N ASN A 24 15.97 -0.02 -27.94
CA ASN A 24 16.27 1.16 -27.11
C ASN A 24 17.78 1.27 -26.87
N GLY A 25 18.44 2.21 -27.56
CA GLY A 25 19.82 2.60 -27.31
C GLY A 25 20.08 4.03 -27.78
N ASP A 26 20.35 4.94 -26.84
CA ASP A 26 20.92 6.29 -27.01
C ASP A 26 20.00 7.56 -27.03
N ASP A 27 20.58 8.67 -26.55
CA ASP A 27 20.11 10.00 -26.13
C ASP A 27 19.56 10.93 -27.25
N GLY A 28 19.10 10.35 -28.36
CA GLY A 28 18.31 11.04 -29.37
C GLY A 28 19.06 12.04 -30.26
N SER A 29 20.40 11.98 -30.30
CA SER A 29 21.23 12.75 -31.24
C SER A 29 21.14 12.26 -32.69
N ASP A 30 20.63 11.05 -32.91
CA ASP A 30 20.35 10.46 -34.22
C ASP A 30 18.98 10.87 -34.81
N LEU A 31 18.26 11.77 -34.14
CA LEU A 31 16.84 12.05 -34.38
C LEU A 31 16.58 13.44 -34.98
N GLU A 32 17.55 14.10 -35.61
CA GLU A 32 17.36 15.38 -36.30
C GLU A 32 16.86 15.17 -37.74
N ASN A 33 15.80 15.89 -38.14
CA ASN A 33 15.00 15.79 -39.38
C ASN A 33 13.78 14.85 -39.32
N TYR A 34 12.65 15.38 -38.85
CA TYR A 34 11.35 14.70 -38.84
C TYR A 34 10.21 15.60 -39.30
N LYS A 35 9.22 15.00 -39.97
CA LYS A 35 8.00 15.69 -40.40
C LYS A 35 6.78 15.14 -39.65
N PRO A 36 5.75 15.95 -39.39
CA PRO A 36 4.50 15.44 -38.82
C PRO A 36 4.00 14.24 -39.63
N LEU A 37 3.55 13.18 -38.94
CA LEU A 37 3.09 11.97 -39.57
C LEU A 37 1.82 12.25 -40.42
N GLN A 38 1.90 11.99 -41.73
CA GLN A 38 0.77 12.15 -42.68
C GLN A 38 0.25 10.82 -43.25
N SER A 39 0.88 9.70 -42.91
CA SER A 39 0.51 8.38 -43.45
C SER A 39 -0.89 7.98 -42.97
N LYS A 40 -1.88 7.99 -43.87
CA LYS A 40 -3.29 7.68 -43.56
C LYS A 40 -3.45 6.31 -42.89
N LYS A 41 -2.66 5.32 -43.33
CA LYS A 41 -2.68 3.95 -42.83
C LYS A 41 -2.21 3.85 -41.38
N ILE A 42 -1.14 4.57 -41.02
CA ILE A 42 -0.63 4.59 -39.64
C ILE A 42 -1.60 5.35 -38.73
N LEU A 43 -2.18 6.46 -39.22
CA LEU A 43 -3.16 7.25 -38.47
C LEU A 43 -4.49 6.51 -38.28
N SER A 44 -4.95 5.71 -39.26
CA SER A 44 -6.15 4.89 -39.08
C SER A 44 -5.95 3.79 -38.03
N ALA A 45 -4.78 3.14 -38.03
CA ALA A 45 -4.43 2.14 -37.03
C ALA A 45 -4.35 2.73 -35.61
N HIS A 46 -3.93 3.99 -35.47
CA HIS A 46 -3.93 4.72 -34.19
C HIS A 46 -5.34 4.88 -33.63
N ALA A 47 -6.30 5.31 -34.46
CA ALA A 47 -7.70 5.45 -34.08
C ALA A 47 -8.35 4.09 -33.71
N GLU A 48 -7.98 3.03 -34.42
CA GLU A 48 -8.45 1.67 -34.13
C GLU A 48 -7.88 1.14 -32.81
N ALA A 49 -6.59 1.37 -32.54
CA ALA A 49 -5.97 1.06 -31.26
C ALA A 49 -6.69 1.74 -30.08
N LEU A 50 -7.01 3.03 -30.20
CA LEU A 50 -7.81 3.75 -29.19
C LEU A 50 -9.19 3.10 -28.97
N THR A 51 -9.84 2.65 -30.04
CA THR A 51 -11.14 1.98 -29.97
C THR A 51 -11.04 0.66 -29.21
N ILE A 52 -10.00 -0.14 -29.47
CA ILE A 52 -9.74 -1.40 -28.76
C ILE A 52 -9.52 -1.14 -27.27
N LEU A 53 -8.66 -0.18 -26.91
CA LEU A 53 -8.36 0.15 -25.52
C LEU A 53 -9.59 0.65 -24.75
N LYS A 54 -10.39 1.53 -25.37
CA LYS A 54 -11.65 2.03 -24.80
C LYS A 54 -12.66 0.89 -24.60
N ARG A 55 -12.82 0.00 -25.58
CA ARG A 55 -13.69 -1.18 -25.49
C ARG A 55 -13.27 -2.13 -24.36
N LEU A 56 -11.97 -2.33 -24.18
CA LEU A 56 -11.43 -3.21 -23.13
C LEU A 56 -11.46 -2.58 -21.74
N ASN A 57 -11.84 -1.30 -21.60
CA ASN A 57 -11.80 -0.55 -20.36
C ASN A 57 -10.44 -0.65 -19.64
N VAL A 58 -9.33 -0.51 -20.39
CA VAL A 58 -7.98 -0.68 -19.82
C VAL A 58 -7.65 0.30 -18.69
N GLN A 59 -8.39 1.42 -18.59
CA GLN A 59 -8.26 2.37 -17.49
C GLN A 59 -8.62 1.75 -16.12
N GLY A 60 -9.51 0.75 -16.09
CA GLY A 60 -9.87 0.01 -14.88
C GLY A 60 -8.85 -1.08 -14.49
N ILE A 61 -7.79 -1.26 -15.26
CA ILE A 61 -6.74 -2.24 -15.02
C ILE A 61 -5.54 -1.54 -14.35
N SER A 62 -5.08 -2.08 -13.23
CA SER A 62 -3.91 -1.55 -12.52
C SER A 62 -2.72 -1.35 -13.45
N HIS A 63 -2.02 -0.23 -13.30
CA HIS A 63 -0.87 0.20 -14.11
C HIS A 63 -1.14 0.56 -15.58
N LEU A 64 -2.37 0.41 -16.08
CA LEU A 64 -2.74 0.80 -17.46
C LEU A 64 -3.64 2.05 -17.53
N GLY A 65 -3.89 2.71 -16.40
CA GLY A 65 -4.72 3.92 -16.30
C GLY A 65 -4.33 5.05 -17.25
N SER A 66 -3.02 5.20 -17.50
CA SER A 66 -2.46 6.24 -18.37
C SER A 66 -2.35 5.80 -19.85
N LEU A 67 -2.63 4.54 -20.20
CA LEU A 67 -2.38 4.03 -21.55
C LEU A 67 -3.23 4.73 -22.63
N ILE A 68 -4.52 4.95 -22.36
CA ILE A 68 -5.40 5.70 -23.26
C ILE A 68 -4.94 7.15 -23.45
N PRO A 69 -4.74 7.95 -22.38
CA PRO A 69 -4.31 9.34 -22.56
C PRO A 69 -2.90 9.45 -23.15
N GLU A 70 -1.99 8.51 -22.89
CA GLU A 70 -0.70 8.45 -23.57
C GLU A 70 -0.88 8.24 -25.07
N LEU A 71 -1.65 7.23 -25.49
CA LEU A 71 -1.88 6.98 -26.90
C LEU A 71 -2.61 8.14 -27.59
N GLU A 72 -3.66 8.67 -26.98
CA GLU A 72 -4.53 9.72 -27.55
C GLU A 72 -3.78 11.03 -27.78
N ASN A 73 -2.88 11.41 -26.88
CA ASN A 73 -2.14 12.67 -26.93
C ASN A 73 -0.73 12.54 -27.53
N THR A 74 -0.36 11.36 -28.03
CA THR A 74 0.96 11.13 -28.60
C THR A 74 1.17 11.99 -29.85
N LYS A 75 2.24 12.79 -29.85
CA LYS A 75 2.71 13.46 -31.06
C LYS A 75 3.49 12.46 -31.91
N MET A 76 3.02 12.24 -33.14
CA MET A 76 3.60 11.27 -34.06
C MET A 76 4.33 11.96 -35.21
N TYR A 77 5.53 11.47 -35.51
CA TYR A 77 6.36 11.98 -36.59
C TYR A 77 6.85 10.85 -37.49
N MET A 78 7.19 11.17 -38.74
CA MET A 78 7.87 10.27 -39.67
C MET A 78 9.32 10.74 -39.84
N VAL A 79 10.28 9.83 -39.73
CA VAL A 79 11.69 10.11 -40.05
C VAL A 79 11.96 9.94 -41.55
N GLU A 80 13.00 10.60 -42.05
CA GLU A 80 13.27 10.64 -43.50
C GLU A 80 13.80 9.32 -44.08
N SER A 81 14.51 8.52 -43.28
CA SER A 81 15.11 7.26 -43.72
C SER A 81 15.07 6.19 -42.63
N ASN A 82 15.17 4.91 -43.05
CA ASN A 82 15.32 3.80 -42.11
C ASN A 82 16.76 3.79 -41.56
N ILE A 83 16.94 3.36 -40.32
CA ILE A 83 18.28 3.15 -39.75
C ILE A 83 18.82 1.80 -40.23
N SER A 84 20.09 1.78 -40.67
CA SER A 84 20.77 0.53 -41.07
C SER A 84 21.14 -0.32 -39.87
N ALA A 85 21.19 -1.65 -40.05
CA ALA A 85 21.55 -2.60 -38.98
C ALA A 85 22.95 -2.34 -38.38
N GLU A 86 23.90 -1.84 -39.17
CA GLU A 86 25.26 -1.50 -38.73
C GLU A 86 25.27 -0.30 -37.79
N ARG A 87 24.56 0.78 -38.15
CA ARG A 87 24.42 1.98 -37.30
C ARG A 87 23.75 1.66 -35.97
N MET A 88 22.92 0.61 -35.95
CA MET A 88 22.16 0.18 -34.77
C MET A 88 22.97 -0.66 -33.80
N GLN A 89 23.97 -1.36 -34.30
CA GLN A 89 24.94 -2.08 -33.48
C GLN A 89 25.87 -1.09 -32.76
N GLU A 90 26.23 0.02 -33.42
CA GLU A 90 26.99 1.13 -32.83
C GLU A 90 26.21 1.86 -31.72
N LEU A 91 24.88 1.95 -31.83
CA LEU A 91 24.01 2.59 -30.85
C LEU A 91 23.63 1.68 -29.66
N GLY A 92 24.22 0.48 -29.55
CA GLY A 92 23.99 -0.44 -28.44
C GLY A 92 22.60 -1.10 -28.41
N ALA A 93 21.81 -0.96 -29.48
CA ALA A 93 20.41 -1.38 -29.51
C ALA A 93 20.18 -2.89 -29.78
N PHE A 94 21.21 -3.67 -30.12
CA PHE A 94 21.05 -5.10 -30.50
C PHE A 94 22.20 -6.01 -30.04
N HIS A 95 21.83 -7.24 -29.67
CA HIS A 95 22.74 -8.39 -29.59
C HIS A 95 22.74 -9.12 -30.95
N SER A 96 23.91 -9.52 -31.44
CA SER A 96 24.22 -9.96 -32.81
C SER A 96 23.28 -10.99 -33.43
N GLY A 97 22.91 -10.81 -34.71
CA GLY A 97 22.52 -11.92 -35.61
C GLY A 97 21.21 -11.79 -36.41
N SER A 98 20.54 -10.64 -36.43
CA SER A 98 19.28 -10.51 -37.18
C SER A 98 19.17 -9.18 -37.94
N ASN A 99 18.95 -9.24 -39.26
CA ASN A 99 18.55 -8.12 -40.14
C ASN A 99 17.15 -7.61 -39.76
N LYS A 100 17.00 -7.02 -38.58
CA LYS A 100 15.72 -6.51 -38.06
C LYS A 100 15.58 -5.03 -38.40
N LEU A 101 14.42 -4.68 -38.94
CA LEU A 101 14.00 -3.30 -39.18
C LEU A 101 13.33 -2.76 -37.92
N ILE A 102 13.62 -1.52 -37.56
CA ILE A 102 12.82 -0.78 -36.57
C ILE A 102 11.67 -0.10 -37.29
N TYR A 103 10.48 -0.20 -36.71
CA TYR A 103 9.26 0.37 -37.29
C TYR A 103 8.83 1.66 -36.59
N ALA A 104 9.00 1.74 -35.26
CA ALA A 104 8.83 2.97 -34.51
C ALA A 104 9.83 3.02 -33.36
N ARG A 105 9.98 4.21 -32.78
CA ARG A 105 10.75 4.43 -31.56
C ARG A 105 10.10 5.54 -30.74
N THR A 106 10.04 5.34 -29.44
CA THR A 106 9.67 6.35 -28.46
C THR A 106 10.68 6.40 -27.33
N ILE A 107 10.80 7.56 -26.68
CA ILE A 107 11.51 7.62 -25.41
C ILE A 107 10.54 7.08 -24.36
N ALA A 108 10.99 6.17 -23.50
CA ALA A 108 10.17 5.59 -22.44
C ALA A 108 9.91 6.61 -21.32
N ARG A 109 9.21 7.71 -21.63
CA ARG A 109 8.82 8.78 -20.72
C ARG A 109 7.40 9.25 -21.07
N PRO A 110 6.58 9.62 -20.08
CA PRO A 110 5.23 10.13 -20.33
C PRO A 110 5.23 11.27 -21.34
N TYR A 111 4.25 11.26 -22.25
CA TYR A 111 4.05 12.26 -23.31
C TYR A 111 5.20 12.42 -24.31
N ALA A 112 6.17 11.50 -24.31
CA ALA A 112 7.21 11.50 -25.33
C ALA A 112 6.62 11.28 -26.73
N THR A 113 7.30 11.83 -27.72
CA THR A 113 6.88 11.67 -29.12
C THR A 113 7.17 10.25 -29.60
N THR A 114 6.34 9.76 -30.51
CA THR A 114 6.60 8.50 -31.22
C THR A 114 7.06 8.83 -32.63
N ARG A 115 8.19 8.26 -33.02
CA ARG A 115 8.77 8.46 -34.35
C ARG A 115 8.62 7.16 -35.13
N PHE A 116 7.96 7.21 -36.27
CA PHE A 116 7.81 6.09 -37.19
C PHE A 116 8.90 6.14 -38.25
N PHE A 117 9.38 4.97 -38.62
CA PHE A 117 10.31 4.78 -39.74
C PHE A 117 9.54 4.42 -41.01
N PRO A 118 10.04 4.75 -42.21
CA PRO A 118 9.39 4.39 -43.47
C PRO A 118 9.07 2.90 -43.59
N ALA A 119 9.83 2.02 -42.94
CA ALA A 119 9.54 0.60 -42.86
C ALA A 119 8.16 0.27 -42.26
N ALA A 120 7.62 1.11 -41.36
CA ALA A 120 6.30 0.91 -40.75
C ALA A 120 5.16 0.92 -41.77
N GLU A 121 5.32 1.62 -42.91
CA GLU A 121 4.27 1.65 -43.93
C GLU A 121 4.02 0.28 -44.58
N LYS A 122 5.01 -0.62 -44.48
CA LYS A 122 4.93 -1.99 -44.99
C LYS A 122 4.17 -2.94 -44.05
N LEU A 123 3.97 -2.56 -42.79
CA LEU A 123 3.22 -3.36 -41.80
C LEU A 123 1.75 -3.41 -42.14
N ASP A 124 1.05 -4.52 -41.86
CA ASP A 124 -0.40 -4.58 -41.98
C ASP A 124 -1.13 -3.78 -40.88
N SER A 125 -2.46 -3.70 -40.94
CA SER A 125 -3.25 -2.92 -39.97
C SER A 125 -3.09 -3.44 -38.54
N ASN A 126 -3.11 -4.77 -38.35
CA ASN A 126 -3.02 -5.39 -37.04
C ASN A 126 -1.63 -5.16 -36.41
N GLN A 127 -0.59 -5.25 -37.23
CA GLN A 127 0.78 -4.96 -36.82
C GLN A 127 0.95 -3.48 -36.44
N LEU A 128 0.33 -2.55 -37.16
CA LEU A 128 0.34 -1.13 -36.82
C LEU A 128 -0.43 -0.82 -35.54
N ILE A 129 -1.58 -1.46 -35.31
CA ILE A 129 -2.34 -1.35 -34.05
C ILE A 129 -1.49 -1.80 -32.87
N ALA A 130 -0.86 -2.98 -33.01
CA ALA A 130 0.04 -3.51 -31.99
C ALA A 130 1.22 -2.58 -31.73
N LEU A 131 1.85 -2.04 -32.79
CA LEU A 131 2.95 -1.08 -32.68
C LEU A 131 2.53 0.18 -31.90
N HIS A 132 1.37 0.76 -32.19
CA HIS A 132 0.85 1.92 -31.45
C HIS A 132 0.67 1.65 -29.96
N ILE A 133 0.08 0.51 -29.62
CA ILE A 133 -0.14 0.10 -28.23
C ILE A 133 1.20 -0.16 -27.53
N HIS A 134 2.12 -0.85 -28.20
CA HIS A 134 3.46 -1.16 -27.70
C HIS A 134 4.24 0.11 -27.35
N GLU A 135 4.28 1.07 -28.28
CA GLU A 135 4.93 2.35 -28.05
C GLU A 135 4.25 3.12 -26.91
N ALA A 136 2.93 3.09 -26.80
CA ALA A 136 2.23 3.76 -25.71
C ALA A 136 2.50 3.11 -24.34
N LEU A 137 2.70 1.80 -24.28
CA LEU A 137 3.06 1.08 -23.06
C LEU A 137 4.44 1.48 -22.52
N HIS A 138 5.42 1.74 -23.39
CA HIS A 138 6.71 2.32 -22.98
C HIS A 138 6.57 3.70 -22.30
N ARG A 139 5.46 4.41 -22.52
CA ARG A 139 5.20 5.70 -21.86
C ARG A 139 4.28 5.58 -20.66
N SER A 140 3.36 4.62 -20.68
CA SER A 140 2.32 4.48 -19.66
C SER A 140 2.73 3.62 -18.47
N LEU A 141 3.57 2.60 -18.68
CA LEU A 141 3.97 1.67 -17.63
C LEU A 141 4.92 2.33 -16.61
N PRO A 142 5.00 1.80 -15.37
CA PRO A 142 5.96 2.27 -14.38
C PRO A 142 7.40 2.15 -14.88
N GLU A 143 8.28 3.01 -14.37
CA GLU A 143 9.69 3.11 -14.82
C GLU A 143 10.45 1.79 -14.79
N ALA A 144 10.15 0.92 -13.82
CA ALA A 144 10.78 -0.39 -13.69
C ALA A 144 10.42 -1.37 -14.81
N PHE A 145 9.35 -1.13 -15.57
CA PHE A 145 8.79 -2.06 -16.57
C PHE A 145 8.78 -1.52 -17.97
N ARG A 146 8.71 -0.19 -18.11
CA ARG A 146 8.53 0.46 -19.39
C ARG A 146 9.72 0.33 -20.34
N GLU A 147 10.87 -0.18 -19.90
CA GLU A 147 12.00 -0.53 -20.78
C GLU A 147 12.20 -2.05 -20.91
N ASP A 148 11.42 -2.86 -20.20
CA ASP A 148 11.43 -4.31 -20.34
C ASP A 148 10.58 -4.71 -21.54
N GLU A 149 11.24 -4.84 -22.70
CA GLU A 149 10.61 -5.18 -23.97
C GLU A 149 9.79 -6.48 -23.91
N LYS A 150 10.16 -7.43 -23.03
CA LYS A 150 9.42 -8.67 -22.86
C LYS A 150 8.08 -8.42 -22.18
N VAL A 151 8.07 -7.64 -21.10
CA VAL A 151 6.84 -7.27 -20.38
C VAL A 151 5.92 -6.46 -21.29
N VAL A 152 6.48 -5.45 -21.97
CA VAL A 152 5.72 -4.60 -22.90
C VAL A 152 5.10 -5.45 -24.01
N SER A 153 5.88 -6.31 -24.67
CA SER A 153 5.40 -7.19 -25.74
C SER A 153 4.28 -8.13 -25.29
N GLU A 154 4.41 -8.74 -24.10
CA GLU A 154 3.41 -9.68 -23.60
C GLU A 154 2.08 -8.98 -23.27
N ILE A 155 2.13 -7.76 -22.73
CA ILE A 155 0.94 -6.94 -22.49
C ILE A 155 0.33 -6.49 -23.82
N THR A 156 1.14 -6.03 -24.79
CA THR A 156 0.69 -5.68 -26.14
C THR A 156 -0.09 -6.85 -26.76
N LEU A 157 0.49 -8.06 -26.76
CA LEU A 157 -0.13 -9.26 -27.32
C LEU A 157 -1.43 -9.64 -26.61
N ALA A 158 -1.52 -9.45 -25.30
CA ALA A 158 -2.76 -9.68 -24.55
C ALA A 158 -3.87 -8.71 -24.98
N ILE A 159 -3.53 -7.44 -25.26
CA ILE A 159 -4.47 -6.40 -25.68
C ILE A 159 -4.95 -6.61 -27.12
N VAL A 160 -4.04 -6.92 -28.05
CA VAL A 160 -4.38 -7.06 -29.48
C VAL A 160 -4.88 -8.44 -29.87
N SER A 161 -4.92 -9.39 -28.93
CA SER A 161 -5.48 -10.71 -29.15
C SER A 161 -6.92 -10.62 -29.71
N PRO A 162 -7.29 -11.42 -30.73
CA PRO A 162 -8.66 -11.44 -31.26
C PRO A 162 -9.73 -11.77 -30.21
N LEU A 163 -9.34 -12.47 -29.15
CA LEU A 163 -10.20 -12.88 -28.03
C LEU A 163 -9.93 -12.05 -26.76
N ALA A 164 -9.25 -10.91 -26.88
CA ALA A 164 -8.91 -10.08 -25.74
C ALA A 164 -10.17 -9.67 -24.96
N SER A 165 -10.13 -9.91 -23.65
CA SER A 165 -11.13 -9.45 -22.69
C SER A 165 -10.46 -8.62 -21.60
N HIS A 166 -11.24 -7.78 -20.91
CA HIS A 166 -10.76 -7.00 -19.78
C HIS A 166 -10.03 -7.88 -18.75
N ASP A 167 -10.62 -9.01 -18.39
CA ASP A 167 -10.07 -9.91 -17.37
C ASP A 167 -8.80 -10.62 -17.82
N GLN A 168 -8.71 -10.99 -19.10
CA GLN A 168 -7.47 -11.57 -19.65
C GLN A 168 -6.33 -10.57 -19.61
N VAL A 169 -6.57 -9.33 -20.04
CA VAL A 169 -5.56 -8.27 -20.00
C VAL A 169 -5.17 -7.97 -18.55
N LYS A 170 -6.16 -7.87 -17.64
CA LYS A 170 -5.92 -7.68 -16.21
C LYS A 170 -5.03 -8.77 -15.63
N GLU A 171 -5.30 -10.03 -15.92
CA GLU A 171 -4.51 -11.15 -15.43
C GLU A 171 -3.08 -11.14 -15.98
N VAL A 172 -2.90 -10.88 -17.27
CA VAL A 172 -1.56 -10.81 -17.88
C VAL A 172 -0.77 -9.65 -17.29
N THR A 173 -1.34 -8.45 -17.24
CA THR A 173 -0.68 -7.27 -16.65
C THR A 173 -0.30 -7.53 -15.20
N ARG A 174 -1.24 -8.06 -14.39
CA ARG A 174 -0.99 -8.44 -12.99
C ARG A 174 0.18 -9.43 -12.90
N LYS A 175 0.15 -10.52 -13.66
CA LYS A 175 1.20 -11.53 -13.66
C LYS A 175 2.57 -10.94 -14.05
N LYS A 176 2.64 -10.01 -14.99
CA LYS A 176 3.91 -9.45 -15.47
C LYS A 176 4.48 -8.36 -14.59
N ILE A 177 3.62 -7.55 -14.00
CA ILE A 177 4.04 -6.43 -13.15
C ILE A 177 4.15 -6.86 -11.69
N ASP A 178 3.19 -7.63 -11.18
CA ASP A 178 3.12 -8.01 -9.77
C ASP A 178 4.07 -9.19 -9.43
N ASP A 179 4.25 -10.17 -10.32
CA ASP A 179 5.23 -11.23 -10.06
C ASP A 179 6.67 -10.68 -10.12
N TYR A 180 6.90 -9.62 -10.90
CA TYR A 180 8.20 -8.98 -11.07
C TYR A 180 8.51 -7.99 -9.93
N THR A 181 7.51 -7.32 -9.34
CA THR A 181 7.67 -6.65 -8.04
C THR A 181 7.98 -7.65 -6.90
N GLY A 182 7.67 -8.94 -7.07
CA GLY A 182 8.17 -10.02 -6.21
C GLY A 182 9.70 -10.23 -6.26
N GLN A 183 10.36 -9.85 -7.36
CA GLN A 183 11.83 -9.96 -7.54
C GLN A 183 12.56 -8.65 -7.22
N TYR A 184 11.96 -7.48 -7.49
CA TYR A 184 12.43 -6.19 -6.95
C TYR A 184 11.99 -6.02 -5.48
N LYS A 185 12.69 -6.70 -4.56
CA LYS A 185 12.56 -6.53 -3.09
C LYS A 185 13.10 -5.16 -2.61
N GLY A 186 12.55 -4.07 -3.13
CA GLY A 186 12.84 -2.72 -2.69
C GLY A 186 11.56 -1.97 -2.36
N ASN A 187 11.29 -1.83 -1.06
CA ASN A 187 10.37 -0.88 -0.42
C ASN A 187 8.89 -1.30 -0.42
N PHE A 188 8.46 -1.77 0.75
CA PHE A 188 7.07 -2.12 1.05
C PHE A 188 6.30 -0.84 1.36
N LYS A 189 6.02 -0.05 0.32
CA LYS A 189 5.19 1.14 0.44
C LYS A 189 3.80 0.83 -0.11
N ASP A 190 3.04 0.10 0.68
CA ASP A 190 1.62 -0.16 0.45
C ASP A 190 0.83 1.09 0.88
N HIS A 191 0.77 2.08 -0.03
CA HIS A 191 0.08 3.35 0.15
C HIS A 191 -1.41 3.28 -0.24
N THR A 192 -2.03 2.11 -0.15
CA THR A 192 -3.46 1.99 -0.41
C THR A 192 -4.25 2.57 0.75
N SER A 193 -5.27 3.37 0.45
CA SER A 193 -6.19 3.88 1.45
C SER A 193 -6.96 2.73 2.09
N PHE A 194 -7.30 2.86 3.37
CA PHE A 194 -8.00 1.79 4.07
C PHE A 194 -8.87 2.28 5.23
N VAL A 195 -9.87 1.46 5.56
CA VAL A 195 -10.65 1.56 6.79
C VAL A 195 -10.40 0.31 7.62
N THR A 196 -10.20 0.48 8.93
CA THR A 196 -10.05 -0.61 9.88
C THR A 196 -11.12 -0.51 10.97
N LEU A 197 -11.79 -1.63 11.23
CA LEU A 197 -12.61 -1.85 12.41
C LEU A 197 -11.85 -2.79 13.35
N SER A 198 -11.54 -2.33 14.56
CA SER A 198 -10.87 -3.12 15.58
C SER A 198 -11.76 -3.33 16.79
N TYR A 199 -11.67 -4.52 17.35
CA TYR A 199 -12.31 -4.96 18.58
C TYR A 199 -11.23 -5.49 19.53
N LYS A 200 -11.39 -5.17 20.82
CA LYS A 200 -10.54 -5.67 21.89
C LYS A 200 -11.40 -6.07 23.08
N GLY A 201 -11.31 -7.35 23.47
CA GLY A 201 -11.97 -7.90 24.64
C GLY A 201 -10.96 -8.21 25.74
N ILE A 202 -11.16 -7.65 26.93
CA ILE A 202 -10.29 -7.88 28.08
C ILE A 202 -10.70 -9.21 28.74
N VAL A 203 -9.71 -10.07 28.99
CA VAL A 203 -9.87 -11.41 29.57
C VAL A 203 -9.34 -11.42 30.99
N GLY A 204 -10.03 -12.13 31.90
CA GLY A 204 -9.57 -12.29 33.29
C GLY A 204 -9.75 -11.03 34.13
N VAL A 205 -10.78 -10.24 33.85
CA VAL A 205 -11.06 -9.00 34.59
C VAL A 205 -11.42 -9.33 36.05
N GLN A 206 -10.49 -9.12 36.98
CA GLN A 206 -10.80 -9.13 38.40
C GLN A 206 -11.40 -7.78 38.81
N LYS A 207 -12.56 -7.83 39.46
CA LYS A 207 -13.19 -6.67 40.08
C LYS A 207 -12.42 -6.32 41.35
N THR A 208 -11.59 -5.29 41.28
CA THR A 208 -10.92 -4.73 42.47
C THR A 208 -11.55 -3.38 42.80
N GLY A 209 -12.32 -3.32 43.90
CA GLY A 209 -12.92 -2.09 44.43
C GLY A 209 -14.22 -1.66 43.73
N THR A 210 -14.52 -0.37 43.83
CA THR A 210 -15.77 0.26 43.35
C THR A 210 -15.77 0.62 41.86
N PHE A 211 -14.61 0.55 41.19
CA PHE A 211 -14.49 0.92 39.78
C PHE A 211 -14.95 -0.22 38.87
N SER A 212 -15.88 0.08 37.96
CA SER A 212 -16.30 -0.85 36.90
C SER A 212 -15.23 -0.92 35.81
N PRO A 213 -14.50 -2.04 35.68
CA PRO A 213 -13.43 -2.15 34.71
C PRO A 213 -13.95 -2.08 33.27
N GLN A 214 -13.16 -1.48 32.38
CA GLN A 214 -13.36 -1.64 30.95
C GLN A 214 -13.31 -3.14 30.62
N THR A 215 -14.27 -3.58 29.82
CA THR A 215 -14.39 -4.99 29.37
C THR A 215 -14.12 -5.10 27.89
N ARG A 216 -14.48 -4.07 27.11
CA ARG A 216 -14.35 -4.05 25.65
C ARG A 216 -13.97 -2.66 25.16
N SER A 217 -13.16 -2.60 24.11
CA SER A 217 -12.96 -1.41 23.29
C SER A 217 -13.16 -1.73 21.83
N TYR A 218 -13.56 -0.70 21.09
CA TYR A 218 -13.76 -0.74 19.66
C TYR A 218 -13.15 0.53 19.07
N GLN A 219 -12.56 0.38 17.89
CA GLN A 219 -11.94 1.47 17.17
C GLN A 219 -12.33 1.39 15.69
N LEU A 220 -12.82 2.49 15.15
CA LEU A 220 -12.94 2.71 13.73
C LEU A 220 -11.83 3.68 13.31
N SER A 221 -10.99 3.26 12.38
CA SER A 221 -9.93 4.11 11.85
C SER A 221 -9.98 4.15 10.33
N ASN A 222 -9.67 5.30 9.74
CA ASN A 222 -9.41 5.41 8.32
C ASN A 222 -8.02 6.00 8.08
N ARG A 223 -7.37 5.56 7.01
CA ARG A 223 -6.12 6.12 6.52
C ARG A 223 -6.28 6.34 5.02
N ILE A 224 -5.99 7.56 4.57
CA ILE A 224 -6.10 7.98 3.19
C ILE A 224 -4.73 8.48 2.75
N TYR A 225 -4.33 8.09 1.55
CA TYR A 225 -3.11 8.54 0.89
C TYR A 225 -3.54 9.31 -0.37
N PRO A 226 -3.83 10.61 -0.25
CA PRO A 226 -4.56 11.36 -1.27
C PRO A 226 -3.74 11.73 -2.50
N PHE A 227 -2.44 11.43 -2.52
CA PHE A 227 -1.53 11.82 -3.60
C PHE A 227 -0.99 10.58 -4.30
N ASP A 228 -1.27 10.46 -5.59
CA ASP A 228 -0.60 9.51 -6.48
C ASP A 228 0.86 9.99 -6.75
N ASN A 229 1.78 9.06 -7.01
CA ASN A 229 3.23 9.26 -7.28
C ASN A 229 4.10 9.53 -6.02
N ASN A 230 5.29 10.14 -6.19
CA ASN A 230 6.32 10.36 -5.15
C ASN A 230 5.83 11.10 -3.88
N TRP A 231 4.60 11.61 -3.86
CA TRP A 231 3.95 12.27 -2.72
C TRP A 231 3.01 11.35 -1.92
N SER A 232 2.84 10.09 -2.37
CA SER A 232 2.16 9.01 -1.64
C SER A 232 2.75 8.73 -0.25
N LEU A 233 3.88 9.36 0.07
CA LEU A 233 4.50 9.38 1.38
C LEU A 233 3.60 9.96 2.48
N LEU A 234 2.66 10.87 2.16
CA LEU A 234 1.77 11.50 3.13
C LEU A 234 0.48 10.70 3.32
N GLY A 235 0.28 10.18 4.53
CA GLY A 235 -0.98 9.57 4.97
C GLY A 235 -1.72 10.47 5.96
N LEU A 236 -3.03 10.60 5.80
CA LEU A 236 -3.92 11.31 6.71
C LEU A 236 -4.99 10.35 7.21
N GLY A 237 -5.50 10.56 8.42
CA GLY A 237 -6.53 9.68 8.96
C GLY A 237 -7.30 10.24 10.14
N VAL A 238 -8.41 9.58 10.42
CA VAL A 238 -9.28 9.83 11.57
C VAL A 238 -9.47 8.52 12.32
N ASP A 239 -9.45 8.61 13.65
CA ASP A 239 -9.75 7.50 14.56
C ASP A 239 -10.95 7.87 15.42
N LEU A 240 -11.89 6.94 15.58
CA LEU A 240 -12.98 7.04 16.55
C LEU A 240 -12.96 5.82 17.44
N ASP A 241 -12.81 6.05 18.74
CA ASP A 241 -12.79 4.99 19.73
C ASP A 241 -14.06 5.01 20.57
N TYR A 242 -14.51 3.84 21.03
CA TYR A 242 -15.50 3.73 22.09
C TYR A 242 -15.21 2.54 23.00
N ALA A 243 -15.53 2.68 24.28
CA ALA A 243 -15.28 1.67 25.30
C ALA A 243 -16.56 1.27 26.02
N LYS A 244 -16.59 0.04 26.49
CA LYS A 244 -17.70 -0.53 27.26
C LYS A 244 -17.20 -1.13 28.57
N ASN A 245 -17.85 -0.75 29.66
CA ASN A 245 -17.76 -1.43 30.95
C ASN A 245 -19.08 -2.18 31.22
N GLU A 246 -19.21 -2.82 32.38
CA GLU A 246 -20.42 -3.58 32.73
C GLU A 246 -21.69 -2.71 32.81
N ARG A 247 -21.55 -1.41 33.07
CA ARG A 247 -22.66 -0.50 33.34
C ARG A 247 -23.06 0.35 32.14
N ARG A 248 -22.09 0.74 31.31
CA ARG A 248 -22.30 1.72 30.24
C ARG A 248 -21.31 1.58 29.08
N THR A 249 -21.74 2.16 27.97
CA THR A 249 -20.90 2.42 26.80
C THR A 249 -20.55 3.90 26.78
N THR A 250 -19.33 4.23 26.43
CA THR A 250 -18.81 5.60 26.46
C THR A 250 -18.01 5.87 25.20
N LEU A 251 -18.26 7.02 24.58
CA LEU A 251 -17.44 7.52 23.47
C LEU A 251 -16.04 7.82 23.99
N GLY A 252 -15.05 7.35 23.25
CA GLY A 252 -13.64 7.46 23.58
C GLY A 252 -13.04 8.75 23.04
N THR A 253 -12.04 8.58 22.20
CA THR A 253 -11.32 9.68 21.54
C THR A 253 -11.73 9.83 20.09
N LEU A 254 -11.70 11.07 19.61
CA LEU A 254 -11.56 11.42 18.20
C LEU A 254 -10.08 11.72 17.94
N GLY A 255 -9.42 10.88 17.16
CA GLY A 255 -8.03 11.02 16.75
C GLY A 255 -7.90 11.60 15.36
N LEU A 256 -6.95 12.52 15.18
CA LEU A 256 -6.41 12.91 13.88
C LEU A 256 -5.04 12.27 13.73
N PHE A 257 -4.80 11.67 12.57
CA PHE A 257 -3.57 10.93 12.27
C PHE A 257 -2.88 11.53 11.05
N LEU A 258 -1.56 11.61 11.15
CA LEU A 258 -0.64 12.02 10.11
C LEU A 258 0.50 11.00 10.04
N SER A 259 0.83 10.49 8.85
CA SER A 259 2.03 9.69 8.61
C SER A 259 2.82 10.25 7.44
N ILE A 260 4.14 10.18 7.55
CA ILE A 260 5.07 10.55 6.48
C ILE A 260 6.08 9.43 6.34
N ASP A 261 6.14 8.81 5.17
CA ASP A 261 7.24 7.92 4.84
C ASP A 261 8.50 8.74 4.57
N LEU A 262 9.54 8.48 5.35
CA LEU A 262 10.77 9.28 5.32
C LEU A 262 11.71 8.78 4.22
N PHE A 263 12.21 7.56 4.37
CA PHE A 263 13.18 6.96 3.47
C PHE A 263 13.29 5.45 3.72
N THR A 264 13.95 4.75 2.80
CA THR A 264 14.31 3.34 2.99
C THR A 264 15.81 3.22 3.20
N LEU A 265 16.23 2.65 4.33
CA LEU A 265 17.63 2.43 4.67
C LEU A 265 17.90 0.95 4.92
N ARG A 266 18.82 0.35 4.16
CA ARG A 266 19.19 -1.08 4.28
C ARG A 266 17.97 -2.03 4.21
N GLY A 267 16.99 -1.67 3.38
CA GLY A 267 15.73 -2.39 3.20
C GLY A 267 14.75 -2.26 4.37
N PHE A 268 14.98 -1.33 5.31
CA PHE A 268 13.97 -0.90 6.25
C PHE A 268 13.27 0.34 5.71
N ASP A 269 11.96 0.25 5.53
CA ASP A 269 11.09 1.40 5.29
C ASP A 269 10.88 2.11 6.63
N ILE A 270 11.23 3.40 6.66
CA ILE A 270 11.17 4.24 7.85
C ILE A 270 10.08 5.28 7.65
N SER A 271 9.11 5.28 8.57
CA SER A 271 7.97 6.20 8.53
C SER A 271 7.84 6.93 9.85
N PHE A 272 7.61 8.23 9.79
CA PHE A 272 7.18 9.04 10.92
C PHE A 272 5.67 9.04 11.00
N PHE A 273 5.12 9.09 12.21
CA PHE A 273 3.71 9.40 12.39
C PHE A 273 3.48 10.31 13.60
N SER A 274 2.33 10.96 13.56
CA SER A 274 1.80 11.82 14.60
C SER A 274 0.31 11.59 14.73
N LYS A 275 -0.18 11.49 15.96
CA LYS A 275 -1.59 11.26 16.28
C LYS A 275 -2.01 12.20 17.40
N TRP A 276 -3.04 13.00 17.14
CA TRP A 276 -3.64 13.88 18.13
C TRP A 276 -5.03 13.38 18.47
N ASN A 277 -5.24 12.98 19.72
CA ASN A 277 -6.52 12.53 20.22
C ASN A 277 -7.18 13.61 21.07
N ARG A 278 -8.48 13.76 20.88
CA ARG A 278 -9.35 14.55 21.73
C ARG A 278 -10.39 13.66 22.37
N ALA A 279 -10.51 13.71 23.69
CA ALA A 279 -11.55 12.99 24.42
C ALA A 279 -12.93 13.55 24.05
N LEU A 280 -13.87 12.65 23.75
CA LEU A 280 -15.26 13.02 23.46
C LEU A 280 -16.18 12.88 24.68
N SER A 281 -15.72 12.20 25.72
CA SER A 281 -16.51 11.96 26.93
C SER A 281 -15.76 12.31 28.21
N ASP A 282 -16.46 12.98 29.11
CA ASP A 282 -15.99 13.33 30.47
C ASP A 282 -16.58 12.43 31.55
N THR A 283 -16.90 11.18 31.23
CA THR A 283 -17.56 10.31 32.21
C THR A 283 -16.58 9.80 33.27
N GLN A 284 -16.99 9.87 34.54
CA GLN A 284 -16.13 9.58 35.71
C GLN A 284 -15.51 8.17 35.71
N ASP A 285 -16.24 7.14 35.25
CA ASP A 285 -15.82 5.73 35.26
C ASP A 285 -14.66 5.45 34.30
N PHE A 286 -14.43 6.33 33.31
CA PHE A 286 -13.34 6.18 32.35
C PHE A 286 -12.18 7.15 32.58
N THR A 287 -12.25 8.03 33.59
CA THR A 287 -11.24 9.07 33.89
C THR A 287 -9.80 8.54 33.99
N ASN A 288 -9.63 7.28 34.37
CA ASN A 288 -8.32 6.64 34.50
C ASN A 288 -7.77 6.04 33.20
N TYR A 289 -8.51 6.09 32.10
CA TYR A 289 -8.16 5.46 30.81
C TYR A 289 -7.72 6.51 29.78
N MET A 290 -6.74 6.14 28.94
CA MET A 290 -6.28 6.98 27.83
C MET A 290 -7.41 7.36 26.87
N ILE A 291 -8.42 6.50 26.72
CA ILE A 291 -9.56 6.71 25.84
C ILE A 291 -10.47 7.88 26.27
N SER A 292 -10.35 8.37 27.50
CA SER A 292 -11.12 9.52 27.98
C SER A 292 -10.26 10.79 28.08
N ARG A 293 -9.09 10.80 27.44
CA ARG A 293 -8.07 11.84 27.63
C ARG A 293 -7.57 12.36 26.31
N ASP A 294 -7.37 13.67 26.26
CA ASP A 294 -6.65 14.25 25.17
C ASP A 294 -5.18 13.82 25.23
N SER A 295 -4.61 13.47 24.10
CA SER A 295 -3.24 12.98 24.03
C SER A 295 -2.61 13.29 22.70
N PHE A 296 -1.31 13.57 22.72
CA PHE A 296 -0.51 13.71 21.51
C PHE A 296 0.50 12.57 21.51
N HIS A 297 0.63 11.89 20.37
CA HIS A 297 1.48 10.73 20.20
C HIS A 297 2.30 10.91 18.93
N THR A 298 3.59 10.64 19.00
CA THR A 298 4.47 10.66 17.83
C THR A 298 5.36 9.44 17.84
N GLY A 299 5.83 9.02 16.67
CA GLY A 299 6.78 7.93 16.64
C GLY A 299 7.37 7.67 15.27
N VAL A 300 8.25 6.69 15.26
CA VAL A 300 8.90 6.17 14.06
C VAL A 300 8.65 4.68 13.97
N THR A 301 8.26 4.24 12.78
CA THR A 301 8.07 2.84 12.42
C THR A 301 9.19 2.40 11.49
N PHE A 302 9.75 1.23 11.74
CA PHE A 302 10.77 0.57 10.93
C PHE A 302 10.21 -0.76 10.44
N LYS A 303 9.93 -0.87 9.14
CA LYS A 303 9.35 -2.06 8.54
C LYS A 303 10.32 -2.69 7.55
N LYS A 304 10.49 -4.00 7.62
CA LYS A 304 11.35 -4.73 6.68
C LYS A 304 10.76 -6.08 6.34
N LYS A 305 10.69 -6.36 5.03
CA LYS A 305 10.29 -7.66 4.50
C LYS A 305 11.48 -8.34 3.83
N ARG A 306 11.85 -9.53 4.31
CA ARG A 306 12.92 -10.36 3.73
C ARG A 306 12.37 -11.75 3.40
N GLY A 307 11.99 -11.94 2.13
CA GLY A 307 11.36 -13.19 1.71
C GLY A 307 10.02 -13.37 2.41
N SER A 308 9.86 -14.49 3.10
CA SER A 308 8.68 -14.77 3.93
C SER A 308 8.69 -14.04 5.28
N LEU A 309 9.80 -13.43 5.73
CA LEU A 309 9.83 -12.78 7.04
C LEU A 309 9.48 -11.29 6.93
N LEU A 310 8.64 -10.82 7.83
CA LEU A 310 8.27 -9.42 8.02
C LEU A 310 8.59 -9.02 9.46
N SER A 311 9.42 -7.99 9.63
CA SER A 311 9.71 -7.37 10.92
C SER A 311 9.21 -5.93 10.95
N GLU A 312 8.52 -5.56 12.01
CA GLU A 312 8.00 -4.21 12.25
C GLU A 312 8.43 -3.76 13.65
N ASN A 313 9.08 -2.61 13.75
CA ASN A 313 9.49 -2.02 15.02
C ASN A 313 8.92 -0.61 15.12
N LEU A 314 8.45 -0.24 16.30
CA LEU A 314 7.80 1.02 16.59
C LEU A 314 8.44 1.62 17.84
N ILE A 315 8.86 2.87 17.74
CA ILE A 315 9.27 3.69 18.86
C ILE A 315 8.33 4.89 18.89
N SER A 316 7.60 5.09 19.98
CA SER A 316 6.70 6.23 20.09
C SER A 316 6.73 6.89 21.46
N TYR A 317 6.32 8.15 21.49
CA TYR A 317 6.28 8.98 22.67
C TYR A 317 4.94 9.68 22.78
N THR A 318 4.37 9.63 23.97
CA THR A 318 3.15 10.34 24.36
C THR A 318 3.55 11.43 25.33
N TRP A 319 3.23 12.68 24.98
CA TRP A 319 3.61 13.82 25.80
C TRP A 319 2.82 13.86 27.11
N GLN A 320 3.52 14.28 28.17
CA GLN A 320 2.91 14.60 29.45
C GLN A 320 1.90 15.73 29.28
N ARG A 321 0.77 15.63 29.97
CA ARG A 321 -0.27 16.64 29.95
C ARG A 321 -0.91 16.78 31.32
N LYS A 322 -1.18 18.02 31.69
CA LYS A 322 -2.00 18.36 32.84
C LYS A 322 -3.45 18.43 32.40
N ASP A 323 -4.30 17.67 33.08
CA ASP A 323 -5.75 17.70 32.87
C ASP A 323 -6.41 18.25 34.13
N LYS A 324 -7.31 19.22 33.98
CA LYS A 324 -8.06 19.82 35.08
C LYS A 324 -9.51 19.43 34.94
N ARG A 325 -10.06 18.77 35.97
CA ARG A 325 -11.46 18.35 35.98
C ARG A 325 -12.14 18.76 37.25
N THR A 326 -13.43 19.06 37.16
CA THR A 326 -14.26 19.36 38.32
C THR A 326 -15.13 18.15 38.61
N LEU A 327 -14.86 17.45 39.71
CA LEU A 327 -15.66 16.33 40.19
C LEU A 327 -16.33 16.75 41.51
N ASN A 328 -17.66 16.68 41.57
CA ASN A 328 -18.44 17.02 42.77
C ASN A 328 -18.07 18.39 43.38
N ALA A 329 -17.96 19.43 42.53
CA ALA A 329 -17.56 20.79 42.89
C ALA A 329 -16.10 20.96 43.42
N GLN A 330 -15.28 19.92 43.40
CA GLN A 330 -13.85 19.99 43.67
C GLN A 330 -13.04 19.92 42.37
N SER A 331 -12.04 20.78 42.21
CA SER A 331 -11.16 20.78 41.05
C SER A 331 -9.96 19.86 41.32
N TYR A 332 -9.80 18.86 40.47
CA TYR A 332 -8.70 17.92 40.47
C TYR A 332 -7.79 18.25 39.29
N GLU A 333 -6.48 18.34 39.55
CA GLU A 333 -5.46 18.47 38.51
C GLU A 333 -4.66 17.16 38.46
N PHE A 334 -4.74 16.48 37.33
CA PHE A 334 -4.02 15.25 37.05
C PHE A 334 -2.79 15.58 36.22
N ASP A 335 -1.59 15.29 36.73
CA ASP A 335 -0.37 15.39 35.95
C ASP A 335 0.01 14.02 35.39
N LEU A 336 -0.23 13.83 34.10
CA LEU A 336 0.01 12.56 33.43
C LEU A 336 1.45 12.48 32.97
N GLY A 337 2.20 11.54 33.55
CA GLY A 337 3.53 11.20 33.08
C GLY A 337 3.53 10.85 31.59
N SER A 338 4.63 11.16 30.92
CA SER A 338 4.83 10.78 29.53
C SER A 338 4.94 9.26 29.38
N ILE A 339 4.65 8.76 28.18
CA ILE A 339 4.68 7.33 27.88
C ILE A 339 5.59 7.13 26.68
N THR A 340 6.70 6.40 26.88
CA THR A 340 7.53 5.90 25.79
C THR A 340 7.14 4.47 25.50
N ASN A 341 6.80 4.17 24.26
CA ASN A 341 6.43 2.83 23.80
C ASN A 341 7.50 2.30 22.84
N LEU A 342 7.95 1.08 23.10
CA LEU A 342 8.83 0.29 22.25
C LEU A 342 8.12 -1.01 21.89
N LYS A 343 7.67 -1.15 20.64
CA LYS A 343 7.02 -2.36 20.14
C LYS A 343 7.83 -2.99 19.02
N SER A 344 7.97 -4.31 19.06
CA SER A 344 8.60 -5.11 18.02
C SER A 344 7.69 -6.26 17.64
N GLN A 345 7.54 -6.52 16.35
CA GLN A 345 6.69 -7.55 15.79
C GLN A 345 7.45 -8.31 14.70
N LEU A 346 7.35 -9.63 14.74
CA LEU A 346 7.97 -10.53 13.77
C LEU A 346 6.91 -11.51 13.25
N LEU A 347 6.70 -11.51 11.94
CA LEU A 347 5.71 -12.30 11.24
C LEU A 347 6.39 -13.12 10.14
N TYR A 348 5.95 -14.35 9.95
CA TYR A 348 6.25 -15.18 8.80
C TYR A 348 5.04 -15.25 7.88
N GLN A 349 5.26 -15.02 6.60
CA GLN A 349 4.30 -15.03 5.51
C GLN A 349 4.35 -16.37 4.76
N ARG A 350 3.19 -17.01 4.63
CA ARG A 350 2.95 -18.13 3.71
C ARG A 350 1.70 -17.83 2.90
N ASN A 351 1.86 -17.61 1.60
CA ASN A 351 0.80 -17.14 0.72
C ASN A 351 0.21 -15.83 1.27
N ASN A 352 -1.11 -15.77 1.49
CA ASN A 352 -1.79 -14.60 2.01
C ASN A 352 -1.94 -14.62 3.54
N LYS A 353 -1.25 -15.52 4.24
CA LYS A 353 -1.34 -15.68 5.70
C LYS A 353 -0.03 -15.26 6.36
N TYR A 354 -0.15 -14.56 7.48
CA TYR A 354 0.96 -14.16 8.34
C TYR A 354 0.75 -14.75 9.72
N PHE A 355 1.82 -15.29 10.30
CA PHE A 355 1.82 -15.83 11.65
C PHE A 355 3.09 -15.41 12.38
N GLY A 356 2.99 -15.10 13.67
CA GLY A 356 4.15 -14.76 14.47
C GLY A 356 3.74 -14.18 15.81
N GLY A 357 4.44 -13.14 16.24
CA GLY A 357 4.14 -12.50 17.51
C GLY A 357 4.77 -11.12 17.66
N PHE A 358 4.51 -10.51 18.80
CA PHE A 358 5.04 -9.20 19.17
C PHE A 358 5.53 -9.17 20.62
N ILE A 359 6.33 -8.16 20.90
CA ILE A 359 6.71 -7.68 22.23
C ILE A 359 6.41 -6.18 22.26
N ASP A 360 5.82 -5.70 23.34
CA ASP A 360 5.39 -4.32 23.53
C ASP A 360 5.78 -3.85 24.93
N LEU A 361 6.62 -2.81 25.02
CA LEU A 361 7.16 -2.25 26.26
C LEU A 361 6.75 -0.79 26.39
N HIS A 362 6.01 -0.49 27.46
CA HIS A 362 5.62 0.87 27.83
C HIS A 362 6.45 1.31 29.03
N LEU A 363 7.17 2.42 28.90
CA LEU A 363 7.92 3.09 29.97
C LEU A 363 7.22 4.39 30.33
N ILE A 364 6.93 4.56 31.62
CA ILE A 364 5.93 5.52 32.05
C ILE A 364 6.57 6.47 33.06
N GLY A 365 6.55 7.76 32.71
CA GLY A 365 6.96 8.84 33.60
C GLY A 365 6.12 8.85 34.88
N ALA A 366 6.67 9.43 35.94
CA ALA A 366 5.91 9.59 37.18
C ALA A 366 4.64 10.42 36.92
N THR A 367 3.51 10.00 37.48
CA THR A 367 2.27 10.79 37.45
C THR A 367 2.04 11.41 38.83
N ASP A 368 1.68 12.68 38.88
CA ASP A 368 1.40 13.39 40.13
C ASP A 368 -0.09 13.73 40.22
N VAL A 369 -0.75 13.27 41.28
CA VAL A 369 -2.12 13.68 41.60
C VAL A 369 -2.04 14.52 42.85
N LYS A 370 -2.19 15.85 42.68
CA LYS A 370 -1.95 16.85 43.72
C LYS A 370 -2.73 16.65 45.03
N VAL A 371 -3.78 15.83 45.03
CA VAL A 371 -4.71 15.69 46.16
C VAL A 371 -4.47 14.44 47.00
N GLU A 372 -3.89 13.34 46.47
CA GLU A 372 -3.88 12.06 47.21
C GLU A 372 -2.62 11.18 47.07
N ALA A 373 -1.84 11.25 45.97
CA ALA A 373 -0.64 10.40 45.85
C ALA A 373 0.27 10.78 44.68
N LYS A 374 1.59 10.60 44.88
CA LYS A 374 2.57 10.48 43.80
C LYS A 374 2.71 9.02 43.38
N THR A 375 2.65 8.75 42.09
CA THR A 375 2.93 7.42 41.56
C THR A 375 4.40 7.32 41.16
N SER A 376 5.02 6.17 41.40
CA SER A 376 6.38 5.92 40.92
C SER A 376 6.36 5.68 39.41
N ARG A 377 7.51 5.84 38.75
CA ARG A 377 7.71 5.35 37.38
C ARG A 377 7.28 3.88 37.31
N SER A 378 6.65 3.53 36.21
CA SER A 378 6.18 2.17 35.97
C SER A 378 6.59 1.73 34.58
N SER A 379 6.63 0.41 34.40
CA SER A 379 6.76 -0.19 33.08
C SER A 379 5.74 -1.30 32.93
N VAL A 380 5.28 -1.48 31.69
CA VAL A 380 4.39 -2.57 31.31
C VAL A 380 5.04 -3.31 30.15
N LEU A 381 5.30 -4.59 30.36
CA LEU A 381 5.77 -5.49 29.31
C LEU A 381 4.64 -6.41 28.89
N ALA A 382 4.44 -6.51 27.58
CA ALA A 382 3.51 -7.45 27.00
C ALA A 382 4.09 -8.17 25.80
N LEU A 383 3.54 -9.33 25.52
CA LEU A 383 3.91 -10.16 24.39
C LEU A 383 2.72 -10.99 23.93
N GLY A 384 2.76 -11.52 22.72
CA GLY A 384 1.61 -12.23 22.23
C GLY A 384 1.70 -12.75 20.80
N PRO A 385 0.92 -13.80 20.47
CA PRO A 385 0.82 -14.28 19.10
C PRO A 385 -0.04 -13.35 18.24
N VAL A 386 0.27 -13.33 16.93
CA VAL A 386 -0.50 -12.64 15.90
C VAL A 386 -0.73 -13.59 14.73
N PHE A 387 -1.97 -13.62 14.25
CA PHE A 387 -2.36 -14.25 13.01
C PHE A 387 -3.07 -13.24 12.13
N GLU A 388 -2.73 -13.20 10.85
CA GLU A 388 -3.34 -12.28 9.88
C GLU A 388 -3.55 -12.99 8.55
N HIS A 389 -4.66 -12.69 7.88
CA HIS A 389 -5.02 -13.29 6.60
C HIS A 389 -5.53 -12.20 5.65
N HIS A 390 -4.98 -12.17 4.44
CA HIS A 390 -5.32 -11.23 3.38
C HIS A 390 -6.18 -11.92 2.31
N PHE A 391 -7.26 -11.27 1.91
CA PHE A 391 -8.16 -11.62 0.82
C PHE A 391 -8.27 -10.40 -0.09
N ASP A 392 -7.33 -10.27 -1.03
CA ASP A 392 -7.24 -9.13 -1.95
C ASP A 392 -7.28 -7.78 -1.19
N GLU A 393 -8.42 -7.09 -1.21
CA GLU A 393 -8.67 -5.80 -0.55
C GLU A 393 -9.00 -5.93 0.95
N LEU A 394 -9.48 -7.09 1.40
CA LEU A 394 -9.86 -7.34 2.78
C LEU A 394 -8.74 -8.04 3.54
N SER A 395 -8.55 -7.72 4.80
CA SER A 395 -7.68 -8.49 5.70
C SER A 395 -8.28 -8.55 7.09
N TYR A 396 -8.03 -9.64 7.80
CA TYR A 396 -8.32 -9.71 9.23
C TYR A 396 -7.09 -10.13 10.02
N GLN A 397 -7.00 -9.63 11.24
CA GLN A 397 -5.95 -9.93 12.19
C GLN A 397 -6.58 -10.35 13.52
N ILE A 398 -6.08 -11.45 14.09
CA ILE A 398 -6.41 -11.92 15.42
C ILE A 398 -5.11 -11.91 16.22
N TYR A 399 -5.14 -11.34 17.42
CA TYR A 399 -3.99 -11.32 18.31
C TYR A 399 -4.42 -11.54 19.75
N TYR A 400 -3.53 -12.14 20.53
CA TYR A 400 -3.69 -12.26 21.97
C TYR A 400 -2.56 -11.49 22.64
N HIS A 401 -2.88 -10.64 23.60
CA HIS A 401 -1.91 -9.78 24.26
C HIS A 401 -1.80 -10.17 25.73
N TYR A 402 -0.69 -10.80 26.07
CA TYR A 402 -0.36 -11.26 27.42
C TYR A 402 0.49 -10.21 28.13
N VAL A 403 0.01 -9.70 29.26
CA VAL A 403 0.74 -8.70 30.07
C VAL A 403 1.56 -9.44 31.11
N VAL A 404 2.89 -9.35 31.00
CA VAL A 404 3.85 -10.11 31.81
C VAL A 404 4.06 -9.46 33.18
N ASP A 405 4.27 -8.15 33.20
CA ASP A 405 4.60 -7.44 34.44
C ASP A 405 4.13 -5.97 34.40
N SER A 406 3.73 -5.48 35.57
CA SER A 406 3.42 -4.08 35.86
C SER A 406 4.25 -3.70 37.08
N LEU A 407 5.43 -3.13 36.85
CA LEU A 407 6.36 -2.73 37.90
C LEU A 407 5.88 -1.44 38.57
N SER A 408 4.79 -1.49 39.34
CA SER A 408 4.46 -0.46 40.33
C SER A 408 3.90 -1.06 41.62
N LYS A 409 4.58 -0.81 42.74
CA LYS A 409 4.03 -1.00 44.07
C LYS A 409 3.30 0.30 44.46
N GLY A 410 1.99 0.33 44.22
CA GLY A 410 1.12 1.40 44.69
C GLY A 410 0.63 2.33 43.57
N SER A 411 -0.70 2.53 43.56
CA SER A 411 -1.53 3.34 42.64
C SER A 411 -1.82 2.77 41.24
N THR A 412 -3.09 2.88 40.83
CA THR A 412 -3.62 2.31 39.58
C THR A 412 -3.80 3.36 38.49
N VAL A 413 -3.13 3.23 37.33
CA VAL A 413 -3.25 4.16 36.18
C VAL A 413 -3.43 3.36 34.90
N SER A 414 -4.45 3.61 34.07
CA SER A 414 -4.62 2.84 32.82
C SER A 414 -3.92 3.48 31.61
N ILE A 415 -3.15 2.68 30.88
CA ILE A 415 -2.45 3.03 29.64
C ILE A 415 -2.95 2.17 28.49
N ASN A 416 -3.48 2.78 27.42
CA ASN A 416 -3.97 2.03 26.24
C ASN A 416 -4.90 0.86 26.62
N ASP A 417 -5.83 1.12 27.54
CA ASP A 417 -6.75 0.16 28.20
C ASP A 417 -6.11 -0.85 29.18
N GLN A 418 -4.81 -0.75 29.48
CA GLN A 418 -4.09 -1.57 30.45
C GLN A 418 -3.94 -0.81 31.77
N LEU A 419 -4.76 -1.15 32.76
CA LEU A 419 -4.62 -0.66 34.13
C LEU A 419 -3.28 -1.12 34.74
N ILE A 420 -2.34 -0.19 34.90
CA ILE A 420 -1.23 -0.31 35.85
C ILE A 420 -1.85 -0.37 37.23
N GLY A 421 -1.36 -1.27 38.09
CA GLY A 421 -1.78 -1.40 39.48
C GLY A 421 -2.91 -2.42 39.77
N VAL A 422 -3.52 -3.05 38.77
CA VAL A 422 -4.40 -4.22 38.97
C VAL A 422 -3.98 -5.32 38.01
N GLN A 423 -3.71 -6.50 38.56
CA GLN A 423 -3.30 -7.75 37.92
C GLN A 423 -3.49 -7.84 36.39
N SER A 424 -2.40 -8.23 35.71
CA SER A 424 -2.27 -8.63 34.30
C SER A 424 -3.60 -8.79 33.56
N ARG A 425 -3.99 -7.77 32.78
CA ARG A 425 -5.16 -7.82 31.91
C ARG A 425 -4.76 -8.27 30.53
N ASN A 426 -4.85 -9.58 30.31
CA ASN A 426 -4.72 -10.13 28.99
C ASN A 426 -5.90 -9.68 28.13
N HIS A 427 -5.71 -9.54 26.82
CA HIS A 427 -6.82 -9.25 25.93
C HIS A 427 -6.72 -9.99 24.61
N LEU A 428 -7.89 -10.29 24.05
CA LEU A 428 -8.06 -10.81 22.71
C LEU A 428 -8.47 -9.68 21.79
N GLY A 429 -7.74 -9.50 20.69
CA GLY A 429 -8.02 -8.52 19.67
C GLY A 429 -8.43 -9.15 18.34
N LEU A 430 -9.34 -8.47 17.65
CA LEU A 430 -9.74 -8.75 16.28
C LEU A 430 -9.75 -7.43 15.51
N SER A 431 -9.08 -7.39 14.36
CA SER A 431 -9.11 -6.23 13.46
C SER A 431 -9.50 -6.68 12.06
N LEU A 432 -10.40 -5.95 11.42
CA LEU A 432 -10.81 -6.11 10.03
C LEU A 432 -10.40 -4.86 9.27
N LYS A 433 -9.62 -5.00 8.20
CA LYS A 433 -9.11 -3.91 7.39
C LYS A 433 -9.57 -4.10 5.94
N TYR A 434 -10.17 -3.07 5.37
CA TYR A 434 -10.58 -3.01 3.96
C TYR A 434 -9.80 -1.92 3.25
N LYS A 435 -9.11 -2.28 2.17
CA LYS A 435 -8.35 -1.40 1.29
C LYS A 435 -9.22 -0.92 0.13
N PHE A 436 -9.05 0.33 -0.30
CA PHE A 436 -9.80 0.92 -1.41
C PHE A 436 -8.98 1.99 -2.14
#